data_AF-A0A920ANG1-F1
#
_entry.id   AF-A0A920ANG1-F1
#
_cell.length_a   1.000
_cell.length_b   1.000
_cell.length_c   1.000
_cell.angle_alpha   90.00
_cell.angle_beta   90.00
_cell.angle_gamma   90.00
#
_symmetry.space_group_name_H-M   'P 1'
#
loop_
_entity.id
_entity.type
_entity.pdbx_description
1 polymer ?
#
loop_
_entity_poly.entity_id
_entity_poly.type
_entity_poly.pdbx_seq_one_letter_code
_entity_poly.pdbx_strand_id
1 'polypeptide(L)'
;MIPERNNFYDSLSYGFDQTIFWISNTFKFLVRTFTGSLSLDNLSGPVGIAKVAGDSLSSGLIPYLLLLAILSISLGAFNLLPLPMLDGGQFLFILVEELKGSPINLKLKAALFNLSYLLIIALTIYVIINDVGRII
;
A
#
# COMPACT_ATOMS: atom_id res chain seq x y z
N MET A 1 20.78 11.60 -5.52
CA MET A 1 21.49 12.84 -5.87
C MET A 1 20.47 13.74 -6.52
N ILE A 2 20.06 14.84 -5.89
CA ILE A 2 19.13 15.80 -6.49
C ILE A 2 19.91 16.52 -7.58
N PRO A 3 19.52 16.46 -8.87
CA PRO A 3 20.30 17.10 -9.91
C PRO A 3 20.27 18.62 -9.70
N GLU A 4 21.47 19.22 -9.60
CA GLU A 4 21.69 20.63 -9.23
C GLU A 4 21.41 21.62 -10.39
N ARG A 5 20.91 21.13 -11.53
CA ARG A 5 20.47 21.94 -12.68
C ARG A 5 19.36 21.21 -13.41
N ASN A 6 18.12 21.67 -13.26
CA ASN A 6 16.99 21.04 -13.93
C ASN A 6 16.29 22.03 -14.84
N ASN A 7 16.31 21.75 -16.15
CA ASN A 7 15.19 22.20 -16.96
C ASN A 7 13.92 21.53 -16.43
N PHE A 8 12.77 22.15 -16.63
CA PHE A 8 11.46 21.59 -16.21
C PHE A 8 11.28 20.13 -16.68
N TYR A 9 11.76 19.82 -17.89
CA TYR A 9 11.77 18.47 -18.47
C TYR A 9 12.58 17.47 -17.66
N ASP A 10 13.77 17.84 -17.18
CA ASP A 10 14.65 16.94 -16.41
C ASP A 10 14.05 16.63 -15.03
N SER A 11 13.43 17.63 -14.39
CA SER A 11 12.70 17.43 -13.13
C SER A 11 11.50 16.48 -13.32
N LEU A 12 10.79 16.60 -14.44
CA LEU A 12 9.63 15.76 -14.73
C LEU A 12 10.04 14.32 -15.02
N SER A 13 11.10 14.11 -15.83
CA SER A 13 11.62 12.76 -16.10
C SER A 13 12.15 12.12 -14.82
N TYR A 14 12.89 12.88 -14.01
CA TYR A 14 13.40 12.39 -12.73
C TYR A 14 12.26 11.97 -11.79
N GLY A 15 11.18 12.76 -11.70
CA GLY A 15 10.00 12.39 -10.91
C GLY A 15 9.34 11.10 -11.39
N PHE A 16 9.26 10.91 -12.71
CA PHE A 16 8.74 9.67 -13.29
C PHE A 16 9.62 8.47 -12.95
N ASP A 17 10.94 8.57 -13.12
CA ASP A 17 11.89 7.51 -12.80
C ASP A 17 11.85 7.14 -11.31
N GLN A 18 11.75 8.14 -10.43
CA GLN A 18 11.56 7.93 -8.99
C GLN A 18 10.26 7.19 -8.70
N THR A 19 9.17 7.56 -9.37
CA THR A 19 7.87 6.92 -9.17
C THR A 19 7.93 5.44 -9.55
N ILE A 20 8.51 5.10 -10.71
CA ILE A 20 8.70 3.71 -11.15
C ILE A 20 9.62 2.94 -10.19
N PHE A 21 10.70 3.57 -9.73
CA PHE A 21 11.61 2.97 -8.75
C PHE A 21 10.87 2.59 -7.46
N TRP A 22 10.09 3.51 -6.90
CA TRP A 22 9.31 3.26 -5.68
C TRP A 22 8.21 2.23 -5.89
N ILE A 23 7.51 2.25 -7.03
CA ILE A 23 6.53 1.21 -7.39
C ILE A 23 7.19 -0.17 -7.38
N SER A 24 8.33 -0.33 -8.06
CA SER A 24 9.04 -1.62 -8.12
C SER A 24 9.44 -2.12 -6.72
N ASN A 25 9.95 -1.22 -5.88
CA ASN A 25 10.36 -1.57 -4.52
C ASN A 25 9.16 -1.95 -3.64
N THR A 26 8.05 -1.23 -3.75
CA THR A 26 6.82 -1.55 -3.03
C THR A 26 6.29 -2.93 -3.41
N PHE A 27 6.24 -3.27 -4.71
CA PHE A 27 5.82 -4.61 -5.13
C PHE A 27 6.77 -5.72 -4.64
N LYS A 28 8.10 -5.49 -4.71
CA LYS A 28 9.08 -6.43 -4.15
C LYS A 28 8.88 -6.63 -2.66
N PHE A 29 8.63 -5.55 -1.92
CA PHE A 29 8.34 -5.59 -0.49
C PHE A 29 7.07 -6.41 -0.22
N LEU A 30 5.97 -6.14 -0.92
CA LEU A 30 4.73 -6.92 -0.79
C LEU A 30 4.97 -8.41 -1.02
N VAL A 31 5.61 -8.79 -2.13
CA VAL A 31 5.91 -10.21 -2.44
C VAL A 31 6.75 -10.86 -1.34
N ARG A 32 7.75 -10.16 -0.82
CA ARG A 32 8.61 -10.66 0.26
C ARG A 32 7.87 -10.84 1.58
N THR A 33 6.91 -9.96 1.87
CA THR A 33 6.01 -10.06 3.03
C THR A 33 5.09 -11.27 2.90
N PHE A 34 4.46 -11.48 1.73
CA PHE A 34 3.60 -12.65 1.50
C PHE A 34 4.37 -13.99 1.48
N THR A 35 5.64 -13.99 1.06
CA THR A 35 6.51 -15.18 1.09
C THR A 35 7.15 -15.44 2.46
N GLY A 36 6.86 -14.62 3.48
CA GLY A 36 7.36 -14.80 4.85
C GLY A 36 8.86 -14.51 5.02
N SER A 37 9.51 -13.94 4.01
CA SER A 37 10.94 -13.58 4.05
C SER A 37 11.23 -12.29 4.83
N LEU A 38 10.19 -11.56 5.20
CA LEU A 38 10.24 -10.37 6.05
C LEU A 38 9.33 -10.57 7.26
N SER A 39 9.86 -10.32 8.46
CA SER A 39 9.07 -10.28 9.67
C SER A 39 7.99 -9.21 9.56
N LEU A 40 6.76 -9.54 9.99
CA LEU A 40 5.66 -8.57 10.09
C LEU A 40 6.00 -7.41 11.04
N ASP A 41 6.99 -7.60 11.90
CA ASP A 41 7.61 -6.56 12.72
C ASP A 41 8.21 -5.40 11.92
N ASN A 42 8.55 -5.58 10.64
CA ASN A 42 9.05 -4.49 9.80
C ASN A 42 7.93 -3.67 9.15
N LEU A 43 6.67 -4.07 9.32
CA LEU A 43 5.52 -3.27 8.88
C LEU A 43 5.21 -2.23 9.96
N SER A 44 5.40 -0.95 9.63
CA SER A 44 4.89 0.14 10.46
C SER A 44 3.37 0.21 10.33
N GLY A 45 2.67 0.11 11.45
CA GLY A 45 1.23 0.38 11.48
C GLY A 45 0.88 1.86 11.48
N PRO A 46 -0.40 2.20 11.70
CA PRO A 46 -0.89 3.58 11.65
C PRO A 46 -0.17 4.52 12.63
N VAL A 47 0.22 4.01 13.81
CA VAL A 47 0.90 4.81 14.83
C VAL A 47 2.36 5.05 14.44
N GLY A 48 3.04 4.01 13.94
CA GLY A 48 4.39 4.14 13.39
C GLY A 48 4.45 5.11 12.21
N ILE A 49 3.48 5.03 11.29
CA ILE A 49 3.36 5.96 10.16
C ILE A 49 3.15 7.39 10.66
N ALA A 50 2.29 7.62 11.66
CA ALA A 50 2.07 8.94 12.23
C ALA A 50 3.36 9.53 12.83
N LYS A 51 4.16 8.70 13.52
CA LYS A 51 5.47 9.11 14.06
C LYS A 51 6.44 9.51 12.95
N VAL A 52 6.63 8.65 11.95
CA VAL A 52 7.52 8.91 10.81
C VAL A 52 7.06 10.14 10.02
N ALA A 53 5.75 10.38 9.93
CA ALA A 53 5.21 11.59 9.30
C ALA A 53 5.56 12.86 10.09
N GLY A 54 5.44 12.83 11.42
CA GLY A 54 5.87 13.93 12.28
C GLY A 54 7.38 14.22 12.19
N ASP A 55 8.20 13.17 12.19
CA ASP A 55 9.66 13.27 12.05
C ASP A 55 10.05 13.83 10.68
N SER A 56 9.37 13.37 9.61
CA SER A 56 9.60 13.85 8.24
C SER A 56 9.20 15.31 8.05
N LEU A 57 8.07 15.73 8.64
CA LEU A 57 7.64 17.12 8.61
C LEU A 57 8.63 18.05 9.34
N SER A 58 9.15 17.58 10.48
CA SER A 58 10.18 18.30 11.25
C SER A 58 11.50 18.43 10.50
N SER A 59 11.80 17.47 9.61
CA SER A 59 12.98 17.47 8.72
C SER A 59 12.82 18.36 7.49
N GLY A 60 11.64 18.94 7.26
CA GLY A 60 11.35 19.86 6.17
C GLY A 60 10.27 19.37 5.19
N LEU A 61 9.89 20.25 4.27
CA LEU A 61 8.77 19.99 3.35
C LEU A 61 9.10 18.94 2.28
N ILE A 62 10.34 18.92 1.78
CA ILE A 62 10.76 17.97 0.73
C ILE A 62 10.72 16.51 1.25
N PRO A 63 11.33 16.15 2.40
CA PRO A 63 11.20 14.80 2.97
C PRO A 63 9.76 14.39 3.25
N TYR A 64 8.93 15.33 3.71
CA TYR A 64 7.51 15.07 3.96
C TYR A 64 6.74 14.73 2.67
N LEU A 65 6.94 15.49 1.59
CA LEU A 65 6.33 15.18 0.28
C LEU A 65 6.81 13.83 -0.26
N LEU A 66 8.09 13.49 -0.06
CA LEU A 66 8.63 12.17 -0.41
C LEU A 66 7.95 11.04 0.37
N LEU A 67 7.76 11.21 1.68
CA LEU A 67 7.00 10.25 2.49
C LEU A 67 5.57 10.08 1.95
N LEU A 68 4.86 11.18 1.69
CA LEU A 68 3.51 11.12 1.15
C LEU A 68 3.45 10.40 -0.20
N ALA A 69 4.43 10.63 -1.08
CA ALA A 69 4.54 9.91 -2.35
C ALA A 69 4.74 8.41 -2.14
N ILE A 70 5.63 8.01 -1.24
CA ILE A 70 5.88 6.60 -0.91
C ILE A 70 4.63 5.94 -0.30
N LEU A 71 3.94 6.63 0.61
CA LEU A 71 2.69 6.14 1.21
C LEU A 71 1.59 5.97 0.16
N SER A 72 1.46 6.92 -0.77
CA SER A 72 0.48 6.86 -1.87
C SER A 72 0.75 5.68 -2.80
N ILE A 73 2.00 5.49 -3.21
CA ILE A 73 2.42 4.33 -4.04
C ILE A 73 2.15 3.02 -3.31
N SER A 74 2.46 2.97 -2.01
CA SER A 74 2.23 1.80 -1.17
C SER A 74 0.75 1.46 -1.08
N LEU A 75 -0.11 2.44 -0.78
CA LEU A 75 -1.55 2.26 -0.74
C LEU A 75 -2.11 1.79 -2.10
N GLY A 76 -1.64 2.36 -3.20
CA GLY A 76 -2.00 1.91 -4.54
C GLY A 76 -1.63 0.45 -4.80
N ALA A 77 -0.42 0.03 -4.42
CA ALA A 77 0.02 -1.36 -4.57
C ALA A 77 -0.77 -2.33 -3.66
N PHE A 78 -1.07 -1.92 -2.42
CA PHE A 78 -1.94 -2.68 -1.52
C PHE A 78 -3.36 -2.84 -2.10
N ASN A 79 -3.94 -1.79 -2.67
CA ASN A 79 -5.27 -1.85 -3.28
C ASN A 79 -5.36 -2.79 -4.48
N LEU A 80 -4.24 -3.09 -5.15
CA LEU A 80 -4.18 -4.05 -6.26
C LEU A 80 -4.18 -5.52 -5.81
N LEU A 81 -4.13 -5.78 -4.50
CA LEU A 81 -4.21 -7.15 -3.99
C LEU A 81 -5.57 -7.79 -4.32
N PRO A 82 -5.61 -9.12 -4.52
CA PRO A 82 -6.80 -9.86 -4.92
C PRO A 82 -7.77 -10.07 -3.74
N LEU A 83 -8.07 -9.02 -2.97
CA LEU A 83 -9.00 -9.04 -1.85
C LEU A 83 -10.31 -8.36 -2.24
N PRO A 84 -11.47 -9.01 -2.09
CA PRO A 84 -12.80 -8.48 -2.44
C PRO A 84 -13.09 -7.03 -2.04
N MET A 85 -12.63 -6.62 -0.86
CA MET A 85 -12.84 -5.26 -0.33
C MET A 85 -11.95 -4.20 -0.99
N LEU A 86 -10.89 -4.60 -1.69
CA LEU A 86 -9.93 -3.74 -2.37
C LEU A 86 -10.21 -3.67 -3.87
N ASP A 87 -9.69 -2.62 -4.51
CA ASP A 87 -9.90 -2.35 -5.95
C ASP A 87 -9.49 -3.52 -6.84
N GLY A 88 -8.38 -4.19 -6.51
CA GLY A 88 -7.87 -5.38 -7.20
C GLY A 88 -8.82 -6.57 -7.13
N GLY A 89 -9.50 -6.79 -5.99
CA GLY A 89 -10.53 -7.82 -5.87
C GLY A 89 -11.79 -7.49 -6.67
N GLN A 90 -12.18 -6.21 -6.72
CA GLN A 90 -13.29 -5.77 -7.56
C GLN A 90 -12.98 -5.97 -9.05
N PHE A 91 -11.78 -5.58 -9.47
CA PHE A 91 -11.29 -5.82 -10.83
C PHE A 91 -11.32 -7.32 -11.19
N LEU A 92 -10.85 -8.18 -10.28
CA LEU A 92 -10.92 -9.63 -10.48
C LEU A 92 -12.36 -10.14 -10.58
N PHE A 93 -13.31 -9.63 -9.78
CA PHE A 93 -14.70 -10.03 -9.91
C PHE A 93 -15.27 -9.67 -11.27
N ILE A 94 -15.01 -8.46 -11.77
CA ILE A 94 -15.46 -8.02 -13.09
C ILE A 94 -14.87 -8.92 -14.18
N LEU A 95 -13.56 -9.18 -14.10
CA LEU A 95 -12.86 -10.05 -15.05
C LEU A 95 -13.44 -11.48 -15.04
N VAL A 96 -13.74 -12.03 -13.86
CA VAL A 96 -14.37 -13.34 -13.73
C VAL A 96 -15.81 -13.33 -14.26
N GLU A 97 -16.60 -12.29 -14.00
CA GLU A 97 -17.97 -12.15 -14.50
C GLU A 97 -18.00 -12.05 -16.03
N GLU A 98 -17.05 -11.33 -16.62
CA GLU A 98 -16.87 -11.21 -18.07
C GLU A 98 -16.49 -12.55 -18.71
N LEU A 99 -15.49 -13.25 -18.16
CA LEU A 99 -15.09 -14.58 -18.65
C LEU A 99 -16.19 -15.64 -18.48
N LYS A 100 -16.95 -15.57 -17.39
CA LYS A 100 -18.06 -16.49 -17.10
C LYS A 100 -19.31 -16.16 -17.93
N GLY A 101 -19.44 -14.92 -18.41
CA GLY A 101 -20.62 -14.41 -19.10
C GLY A 101 -21.87 -14.32 -18.21
N SER A 102 -21.73 -14.46 -16.89
CA SER A 102 -22.84 -14.42 -15.94
C SER A 102 -22.40 -13.76 -14.63
N PRO A 103 -23.31 -13.04 -13.94
CA PRO A 103 -22.98 -12.46 -12.65
C PRO A 103 -22.58 -13.53 -11.62
N ILE A 104 -21.72 -13.15 -10.69
CA ILE A 104 -21.40 -13.99 -9.54
C ILE A 104 -22.61 -13.99 -8.59
N ASN A 105 -22.85 -15.14 -7.95
CA ASN A 105 -23.95 -15.27 -7.00
C ASN A 105 -23.81 -14.23 -5.88
N LEU A 106 -24.86 -13.44 -5.66
CA LEU A 106 -24.90 -12.38 -4.66
C LEU A 106 -24.53 -12.88 -3.25
N LYS A 107 -24.97 -14.10 -2.88
CA LYS A 107 -24.63 -14.70 -1.59
C LYS A 107 -23.14 -14.96 -1.45
N LEU A 108 -22.50 -15.43 -2.53
CA LEU A 108 -21.05 -15.68 -2.55
C LEU A 108 -20.28 -14.37 -2.48
N LYS A 109 -20.68 -13.35 -3.27
CA LYS A 109 -20.05 -12.03 -3.26
C LYS A 109 -20.14 -11.41 -1.86
N ALA A 110 -21.33 -11.39 -1.25
CA ALA A 110 -21.52 -10.90 0.12
C ALA A 110 -20.67 -11.65 1.16
N ALA A 111 -20.57 -12.98 1.07
CA ALA A 111 -19.72 -13.77 1.96
C ALA A 111 -18.23 -13.41 1.81
N LEU A 112 -17.74 -13.26 0.58
CA LEU A 112 -16.36 -12.88 0.29
C LEU A 112 -16.03 -11.46 0.80
N PHE A 113 -16.94 -10.50 0.63
CA PHE A 113 -16.79 -9.15 1.17
C PHE A 113 -16.75 -9.15 2.70
N ASN A 114 -17.68 -9.84 3.37
CA ASN A 114 -17.72 -9.94 4.82
C ASN A 114 -16.45 -10.59 5.39
N LEU A 115 -15.97 -11.68 4.76
CA LEU A 115 -14.73 -12.33 5.16
C LEU A 115 -13.53 -11.38 5.02
N SER A 116 -13.45 -10.65 3.91
CA SER A 116 -12.36 -9.70 3.66
C SER A 116 -12.38 -8.55 4.66
N TYR A 117 -13.56 -8.00 4.95
CA TYR A 117 -13.75 -6.94 5.92
C TYR A 117 -13.30 -7.37 7.33
N LEU A 118 -13.74 -8.55 7.77
CA LEU A 118 -13.33 -9.12 9.05
C LEU A 118 -11.81 -9.32 9.13
N LEU A 119 -11.20 -9.84 8.05
CA LEU A 119 -9.75 -10.08 7.99
C LEU A 119 -8.96 -8.76 8.09
N ILE A 120 -9.37 -7.73 7.35
CA ILE A 120 -8.71 -6.41 7.39
C ILE A 120 -8.84 -5.77 8.76
N ILE A 121 -10.01 -5.84 9.40
CA ILE A 121 -10.19 -5.32 10.77
C ILE A 121 -9.30 -6.07 11.75
N ALA A 122 -9.30 -7.40 11.70
CA ALA A 122 -8.48 -8.22 12.58
C ALA A 122 -6.98 -7.88 12.41
N LEU A 123 -6.52 -7.74 11.17
CA LEU A 123 -5.14 -7.34 10.86
C LEU A 123 -4.85 -5.92 11.37
N THR A 124 -5.77 -4.97 11.18
CA THR A 124 -5.61 -3.58 11.64
C THR A 124 -5.46 -3.52 13.15
N ILE A 125 -6.31 -4.24 13.89
CA ILE A 125 -6.22 -4.35 15.36
C ILE A 125 -4.88 -4.96 15.77
N TYR A 126 -4.48 -6.08 15.14
CA TYR A 126 -3.20 -6.74 15.42
C TYR A 126 -2.01 -5.81 15.22
N VAL A 127 -1.96 -5.10 14.09
CA VAL A 127 -0.89 -4.15 13.76
C VAL A 127 -0.87 -2.98 14.73
N ILE A 128 -2.03 -2.41 15.12
CA ILE A 128 -2.10 -1.33 16.11
C ILE A 128 -1.55 -1.80 17.46
N ILE A 129 -1.91 -3.00 17.92
CA ILE A 129 -1.40 -3.53 19.19
C ILE A 129 0.13 -3.71 19.13
N ASN A 130 0.65 -4.25 18.03
CA ASN A 130 2.10 -4.43 17.83
C ASN A 130 2.85 -3.08 17.80
N ASP A 131 2.30 -2.10 17.10
CA ASP A 131 2.84 -0.74 17.02
C ASP A 131 2.91 -0.07 18.39
N VAL A 132 1.82 -0.13 19.17
CA VAL A 132 1.76 0.46 20.51
C VAL A 132 2.74 -0.25 21.44
N GLY A 133 2.81 -1.58 21.39
CA GLY A 133 3.76 -2.36 22.19
C GLY A 133 5.23 -2.12 21.86
N ARG A 134 5.55 -1.58 20.67
CA ARG A 134 6.91 -1.17 20.31
C ARG A 134 7.27 0.24 20.81
N ILE A 135 6.27 1.09 21.03
CA ILE A 135 6.46 2.50 21.40
C ILE A 135 6.53 2.68 22.92
N ILE A 136 5.89 1.80 23.69
CA ILE A 136 5.94 1.72 25.16
C ILE A 136 7.16 0.89 25.58
#